data_AF-A0A816AZ52-F1
#
_entry.id   AF-A0A816AZ52-F1
#
_cell.length_a   1.000
_cell.length_b   1.000
_cell.length_c   1.000
_cell.angle_alpha   90.00
_cell.angle_beta   90.00
_cell.angle_gamma   90.00
#
_symmetry.space_group_name_H-M   'P 1'
#
loop_
_entity.id
_entity.type
_entity.pdbx_description
1 polymer ?
#
loop_
_entity_poly.entity_id
_entity_poly.type
_entity_poly.pdbx_seq_one_letter_code
_entity_poly.pdbx_strand_id
1 'polypeptide(L)'
;MSVATIPLQWLIPTSISNGFLFRCPLTLKQLVKDDICSTYFRQLLKVVEIDYNIRDFHLELQQQSSLDLYIYYKDSKEKQGPHRTTVCISCDKTTELFSITLISEQQHTRAWFDGRNRPKLILTPIRHLHRLSEMTDKEFSSFWFDAVTLADREFGDEIWSSMIVNHGVYRTHEHLHLKINFDKRVWQKAVQNWSEERKDKIQEMQQLLEQKDIYEKCFGSKKTNKYGGKI
;
A
#
# COMPACT_ATOMS: atom_id res chain seq x y z
N MET A 1 -26.07 -5.65 17.43
CA MET A 1 -25.37 -4.36 17.23
C MET A 1 -25.85 -3.78 15.91
N SER A 2 -26.30 -2.53 15.87
CA SER A 2 -26.73 -1.89 14.62
C SER A 2 -25.52 -1.70 13.72
N VAL A 3 -25.61 -2.15 12.46
CA VAL A 3 -24.57 -1.89 11.48
C VAL A 3 -24.48 -0.39 11.25
N ALA A 4 -23.33 0.22 11.51
CA ALA A 4 -23.14 1.64 11.28
C ALA A 4 -23.45 1.98 9.82
N THR A 5 -24.33 2.95 9.60
CA THR A 5 -24.71 3.39 8.26
C THR A 5 -23.73 4.44 7.77
N ILE A 6 -23.10 4.19 6.62
CA ILE A 6 -22.24 5.16 5.96
C ILE A 6 -23.13 6.18 5.24
N PRO A 7 -22.94 7.49 5.46
CA PRO A 7 -23.69 8.50 4.75
C PRO A 7 -23.43 8.44 3.24
N LEU A 8 -24.51 8.39 2.43
CA LEU A 8 -24.42 8.23 0.98
C LEU A 8 -23.56 9.30 0.31
N GLN A 9 -23.56 10.53 0.85
CA GLN A 9 -22.76 11.63 0.32
C GLN A 9 -21.24 11.38 0.37
N TRP A 10 -20.75 10.46 1.22
CA TRP A 10 -19.33 10.07 1.25
C TRP A 10 -18.96 9.12 0.12
N LEU A 11 -19.95 8.57 -0.58
CA LEU A 11 -19.82 7.58 -1.65
C LEU A 11 -20.13 8.17 -3.04
N ILE A 12 -20.41 9.47 -3.12
CA ILE A 12 -20.65 10.16 -4.40
C ILE A 12 -19.28 10.65 -4.93
N PRO A 13 -18.79 10.11 -6.06
CA PRO A 13 -17.52 10.55 -6.63
C PRO A 13 -17.64 11.92 -7.29
N THR A 14 -16.62 12.75 -7.10
CA THR A 14 -16.34 13.88 -8.00
C THR A 14 -15.44 13.39 -9.14
N SER A 15 -15.82 13.64 -10.39
CA SER A 15 -14.98 13.29 -11.54
C SER A 15 -13.72 14.15 -11.60
N ILE A 16 -12.59 13.53 -11.88
CA ILE A 16 -11.30 14.19 -12.15
C ILE A 16 -10.74 13.69 -13.49
N SER A 17 -9.67 14.30 -14.00
CA SER A 17 -9.15 14.06 -15.36
C SER A 17 -8.87 12.59 -15.69
N ASN A 18 -8.44 11.79 -14.71
CA ASN A 18 -8.06 10.39 -14.86
C ASN A 18 -8.63 9.51 -13.74
N GLY A 19 -9.81 9.85 -13.22
CA GLY A 19 -10.27 9.18 -12.02
C GLY A 19 -11.53 9.71 -11.37
N PHE A 20 -11.68 9.29 -10.12
CA PHE A 20 -12.67 9.81 -9.18
C PHE A 20 -12.00 10.29 -7.89
N LEU A 21 -12.63 11.26 -7.25
CA LEU A 21 -12.31 11.71 -5.91
C LEU A 21 -13.52 11.50 -4.99
N PHE A 22 -13.32 10.79 -3.90
CA PHE A 22 -14.27 10.66 -2.80
C PHE A 22 -13.74 11.45 -1.60
N ARG A 23 -14.63 12.14 -0.89
CA ARG A 23 -14.27 12.89 0.32
C ARG A 23 -15.01 12.32 1.51
N CYS A 24 -14.24 11.92 2.51
CA CYS A 24 -14.74 11.48 3.80
C CYS A 24 -14.34 12.54 4.86
N PRO A 25 -15.29 13.12 5.61
CA PRO A 25 -14.98 14.13 6.61
C PRO A 25 -14.20 13.58 7.80
N LEU A 26 -14.10 12.24 7.92
CA LEU A 26 -13.30 11.58 8.94
C LEU A 26 -11.93 11.22 8.39
N THR A 27 -10.92 11.29 9.25
CA THR A 27 -9.60 10.72 9.01
C THR A 27 -9.64 9.19 9.00
N LEU A 28 -8.61 8.53 8.43
CA LEU A 28 -8.52 7.08 8.46
C LEU A 28 -8.47 6.54 9.90
N LYS A 29 -7.76 7.24 10.79
CA LYS A 29 -7.66 6.89 12.22
C LYS A 29 -9.02 6.95 12.92
N GLN A 30 -9.84 7.95 12.62
CA GLN A 30 -11.22 8.02 13.13
C GLN A 30 -12.09 6.89 12.59
N LEU A 31 -12.02 6.61 11.28
CA LEU A 31 -12.76 5.48 10.69
C LEU A 31 -12.43 4.15 11.36
N VAL A 32 -11.14 3.91 11.67
CA VAL A 32 -10.69 2.71 12.38
C VAL A 32 -11.15 2.71 13.84
N LYS A 33 -10.99 3.84 14.54
CA LYS A 33 -11.40 3.98 15.95
C LYS A 33 -12.90 3.76 16.15
N ASP A 34 -13.71 4.25 15.22
CA ASP A 34 -15.17 4.17 15.28
C ASP A 34 -15.71 2.83 14.71
N ASP A 35 -14.82 1.91 14.33
CA ASP A 35 -15.16 0.59 13.76
C ASP A 35 -16.06 0.65 12.50
N ILE A 36 -15.89 1.71 11.70
CA ILE A 36 -16.65 1.90 10.44
C ILE A 36 -15.78 1.84 9.18
N CYS A 37 -14.46 1.74 9.34
CA CYS A 37 -13.50 1.72 8.24
C CYS A 37 -13.79 0.63 7.20
N SER A 38 -13.96 -0.62 7.66
CA SER A 38 -14.25 -1.76 6.80
C SER A 38 -15.55 -1.56 6.01
N THR A 39 -16.61 -1.12 6.69
CA THR A 39 -17.90 -0.85 6.07
C THR A 39 -17.79 0.27 5.02
N TYR A 40 -17.10 1.37 5.34
CA TYR A 40 -16.87 2.48 4.42
C TYR A 40 -16.18 2.03 3.13
N PHE A 41 -15.00 1.42 3.23
CA PHE A 41 -14.24 1.01 2.06
C PHE A 41 -14.92 -0.12 1.28
N ARG A 42 -15.64 -1.04 1.93
CA ARG A 42 -16.45 -2.06 1.24
C ARG A 42 -17.54 -1.43 0.37
N GLN A 43 -18.25 -0.43 0.88
CA GLN A 43 -19.28 0.27 0.11
C GLN A 43 -18.66 1.08 -1.03
N LEU A 44 -17.53 1.75 -0.79
CA LEU A 44 -16.78 2.44 -1.83
C LEU A 44 -16.34 1.49 -2.95
N LEU A 45 -15.82 0.30 -2.60
CA LEU A 45 -15.44 -0.71 -3.60
C LEU A 45 -16.64 -1.22 -4.40
N LYS A 46 -17.83 -1.36 -3.81
CA LYS A 46 -19.05 -1.69 -4.57
C LYS A 46 -19.34 -0.62 -5.61
N VAL A 47 -19.30 0.66 -5.22
CA VAL A 47 -19.51 1.77 -6.16
C VAL A 47 -18.50 1.68 -7.31
N VAL A 48 -17.21 1.58 -6.99
CA VAL A 48 -16.14 1.57 -8.01
C VAL A 48 -16.17 0.33 -8.91
N GLU A 49 -16.22 -0.87 -8.32
CA GLU A 49 -16.07 -2.14 -9.04
C GLU A 49 -17.35 -2.64 -9.69
N ILE A 50 -18.51 -2.37 -9.08
CA ILE A 50 -19.81 -2.86 -9.55
C ILE A 50 -20.51 -1.77 -10.34
N ASP A 51 -20.76 -0.61 -9.73
CA ASP A 51 -21.60 0.43 -10.34
C ASP A 51 -20.89 1.12 -11.51
N TYR A 52 -19.59 1.37 -11.37
CA TYR A 52 -18.76 1.96 -12.43
C TYR A 52 -17.96 0.93 -13.25
N ASN A 53 -17.99 -0.35 -12.87
CA ASN A 53 -17.26 -1.44 -13.52
C ASN A 53 -15.73 -1.19 -13.66
N ILE A 54 -15.11 -0.60 -12.63
CA ILE A 54 -13.66 -0.32 -12.60
C ILE A 54 -12.99 -1.32 -11.65
N ARG A 55 -12.33 -2.34 -12.20
CA ARG A 55 -11.73 -3.43 -11.40
C ARG A 55 -10.23 -3.26 -11.14
N ASP A 56 -9.60 -2.37 -11.90
CA ASP A 56 -8.16 -2.16 -11.91
C ASP A 56 -7.87 -0.67 -11.79
N PHE A 57 -7.29 -0.26 -10.66
CA PHE A 57 -7.09 1.14 -10.32
C PHE A 57 -5.98 1.33 -9.28
N HIS A 58 -5.47 2.54 -9.14
CA HIS A 58 -4.75 2.94 -7.92
C HIS A 58 -5.75 3.63 -7.01
N LEU A 59 -5.88 3.12 -5.78
CA LEU A 59 -6.54 3.83 -4.69
C LEU A 59 -5.45 4.57 -3.90
N GLU A 60 -5.47 5.89 -3.96
CA GLU A 60 -4.60 6.75 -3.17
C GLU A 60 -5.41 7.48 -2.11
N LEU A 61 -5.00 7.36 -0.87
CA LEU A 61 -5.54 8.08 0.27
C LEU A 61 -4.57 9.24 0.56
N GLN A 62 -5.13 10.41 0.80
CA GLN A 62 -4.43 11.57 1.33
C GLN A 62 -5.17 12.05 2.58
N GLN A 63 -4.44 12.27 3.66
CA GLN A 63 -5.02 12.70 4.92
C GLN A 63 -4.56 14.11 5.27
N GLN A 64 -5.54 14.97 5.54
CA GLN A 64 -5.35 16.29 6.13
C GLN A 64 -6.26 16.39 7.37
N SER A 65 -7.17 17.36 7.41
CA SER A 65 -8.29 17.41 8.35
C SER A 65 -9.42 16.41 8.02
N SER A 66 -9.36 15.82 6.83
CA SER A 66 -10.31 14.85 6.27
C SER A 66 -9.55 13.80 5.46
N LEU A 67 -10.24 12.75 5.04
CA LEU A 67 -9.68 11.73 4.17
C LEU A 67 -10.19 11.93 2.74
N ASP A 68 -9.27 12.27 1.84
CA ASP A 68 -9.50 12.30 0.41
C ASP A 68 -9.05 10.97 -0.21
N LEU A 69 -9.90 10.37 -1.05
CA LEU A 69 -9.62 9.10 -1.72
C LEU A 69 -9.70 9.29 -3.22
N TYR A 70 -8.56 9.12 -3.87
CA TYR A 70 -8.41 9.20 -5.30
C TYR A 70 -8.42 7.80 -5.90
N ILE A 71 -9.31 7.56 -6.85
CA ILE A 71 -9.34 6.37 -7.68
C ILE A 71 -8.82 6.73 -9.06
N TYR A 72 -7.57 6.39 -9.34
CA TYR A 72 -6.97 6.62 -10.65
C TYR A 72 -7.13 5.39 -11.54
N TYR A 73 -7.75 5.58 -12.69
CA TYR A 73 -7.99 4.56 -13.70
C TYR A 73 -7.91 5.19 -15.10
N LYS A 74 -7.63 4.39 -16.14
CA LYS A 74 -7.39 4.89 -17.52
C LYS A 74 -6.18 5.82 -17.66
N ASP A 75 -5.05 5.52 -16.99
CA ASP A 75 -3.82 6.21 -17.42
C ASP A 75 -3.50 5.83 -18.88
N SER A 76 -2.98 6.79 -19.64
CA SER A 76 -2.69 6.65 -21.08
C SER A 76 -1.63 5.60 -21.40
N LYS A 77 -1.03 5.00 -20.37
CA LYS A 77 -0.07 3.92 -20.50
C LYS A 77 -0.82 2.63 -20.22
N GLU A 78 -1.20 1.89 -21.26
CA GLU A 78 -1.69 0.52 -21.11
C GLU A 78 -0.76 -0.24 -20.16
N LYS A 79 -1.19 -0.42 -18.91
CA LYS A 79 -0.42 -1.20 -17.95
C LYS A 79 -0.59 -2.65 -18.34
N GLN A 80 0.50 -3.28 -18.71
CA GLN A 80 0.56 -4.69 -19.12
C GLN A 80 0.31 -5.68 -17.95
N GLY A 81 -0.21 -5.20 -16.82
CA GLY A 81 -0.34 -5.98 -15.61
C GLY A 81 0.99 -6.18 -14.87
N PRO A 82 0.94 -6.91 -13.75
CA PRO A 82 2.14 -7.32 -13.05
C PRO A 82 3.00 -8.24 -13.93
N HIS A 83 4.31 -8.19 -13.74
CA HIS A 83 5.20 -9.17 -14.37
C HIS A 83 4.90 -10.54 -13.76
N ARG A 84 4.69 -11.54 -14.62
CA ARG A 84 4.58 -12.93 -14.18
C ARG A 84 5.92 -13.34 -13.60
N THR A 85 5.98 -13.51 -12.28
CA THR A 85 7.16 -14.04 -11.59
C THR A 85 6.87 -15.47 -11.17
N THR A 86 7.88 -16.33 -11.20
CA THR A 86 7.73 -17.71 -10.69
C THR A 86 7.52 -17.75 -9.17
N VAL A 87 7.91 -16.66 -8.49
CA VAL A 87 7.90 -16.51 -7.04
C VAL A 87 7.36 -15.14 -6.68
N CYS A 88 6.45 -15.08 -5.70
CA CYS A 88 5.99 -13.83 -5.10
C CYS A 88 6.80 -13.55 -3.82
N ILE A 89 7.55 -12.44 -3.80
CA ILE A 89 8.41 -12.05 -2.67
C ILE A 89 7.64 -11.99 -1.34
N SER A 90 6.40 -11.48 -1.34
CA SER A 90 5.59 -11.36 -0.13
C SER A 90 5.02 -12.71 0.36
N CYS A 91 5.10 -13.76 -0.47
CA CYS A 91 4.62 -15.11 -0.14
C CYS A 91 5.76 -16.08 0.15
N ASP A 92 6.90 -15.94 -0.53
CA ASP A 92 8.03 -16.86 -0.40
C ASP A 92 8.95 -16.46 0.76
N LYS A 93 8.76 -17.15 1.89
CA LYS A 93 9.54 -17.00 3.12
C LYS A 93 11.00 -17.46 2.99
N THR A 94 11.36 -18.15 1.90
CA THR A 94 12.72 -18.70 1.71
C THR A 94 13.67 -17.69 1.09
N THR A 95 13.17 -16.57 0.57
CA THR A 95 14.01 -15.55 -0.03
C THR A 95 14.74 -14.72 1.02
N GLU A 96 16.01 -14.39 0.78
CA GLU A 96 16.79 -13.49 1.64
C GLU A 96 16.14 -12.10 1.77
N LEU A 97 15.52 -11.63 0.69
CA LEU A 97 14.77 -10.37 0.69
C LEU A 97 13.59 -10.41 1.67
N PHE A 98 12.94 -11.56 1.85
CA PHE A 98 11.86 -11.73 2.83
C PHE A 98 12.38 -11.44 4.24
N SER A 99 13.48 -12.06 4.66
CA SER A 99 14.01 -11.90 6.03
C SER A 99 14.49 -10.48 6.30
N ILE A 100 15.15 -9.85 5.34
CA ILE A 100 15.73 -8.51 5.50
C ILE A 100 14.62 -7.44 5.52
N THR A 101 13.59 -7.57 4.67
CA THR A 101 12.55 -6.54 4.55
C THR A 101 11.43 -6.67 5.58
N LEU A 102 11.22 -7.84 6.19
CA LEU A 102 10.14 -8.04 7.15
C LEU A 102 10.37 -7.24 8.44
N ILE A 103 9.39 -6.42 8.80
CA ILE A 103 9.35 -5.65 10.05
C ILE A 103 8.53 -6.40 11.11
N SER A 104 7.33 -6.86 10.74
CA SER A 104 6.44 -7.60 11.65
C SER A 104 5.40 -8.41 10.88
N GLU A 105 4.97 -9.54 11.44
CA GLU A 105 3.86 -10.37 10.95
C GLU A 105 2.73 -10.36 12.00
N GLN A 106 1.51 -10.05 11.57
CA GLN A 106 0.29 -10.12 12.37
C GLN A 106 -0.55 -11.33 11.94
N GLN A 107 -1.77 -11.49 12.48
CA GLN A 107 -2.63 -12.62 12.10
C GLN A 107 -3.01 -12.63 10.61
N HIS A 108 -3.23 -11.45 10.02
CA HIS A 108 -3.74 -11.32 8.64
C HIS A 108 -2.83 -10.52 7.70
N THR A 109 -1.82 -9.84 8.24
CA THR A 109 -0.98 -8.91 7.48
C THR A 109 0.51 -9.08 7.78
N ARG A 110 1.35 -8.56 6.88
CA ARG A 110 2.79 -8.37 7.08
C ARG A 110 3.16 -6.94 6.78
N ALA A 111 4.04 -6.39 7.61
CA ALA A 111 4.65 -5.08 7.44
C ALA A 111 6.10 -5.23 6.99
N TRP A 112 6.51 -4.40 6.04
CA TRP A 112 7.82 -4.49 5.40
C TRP A 112 8.45 -3.12 5.19
N PHE A 113 9.79 -3.11 5.15
CA PHE A 113 10.52 -2.08 4.44
C PHE A 113 10.27 -2.21 2.94
N ASP A 114 10.27 -1.09 2.22
CA ASP A 114 10.22 -1.13 0.76
C ASP A 114 11.47 -1.84 0.23
N GLY A 115 11.29 -2.93 -0.52
CA GLY A 115 12.41 -3.72 -1.03
C GLY A 115 13.35 -2.99 -1.99
N ARG A 116 13.07 -1.74 -2.40
CA ARG A 116 14.00 -0.87 -3.14
C ARG A 116 14.60 0.23 -2.25
N ASN A 117 14.52 0.08 -0.94
CA ASN A 117 15.02 1.00 0.07
C ASN A 117 14.54 2.46 -0.11
N ARG A 118 13.25 2.63 -0.44
CA ARG A 118 12.60 3.96 -0.56
C ARG A 118 11.97 4.37 0.77
N PRO A 119 11.73 5.68 1.03
CA PRO A 119 11.12 6.16 2.27
C PRO A 119 9.62 5.87 2.33
N LYS A 120 9.28 4.59 2.41
CA LYS A 120 7.92 4.09 2.54
C LYS A 120 7.91 2.72 3.21
N LEU A 121 6.81 2.44 3.88
CA LEU A 121 6.51 1.10 4.38
C LEU A 121 5.54 0.41 3.44
N ILE A 122 5.57 -0.92 3.46
CA ILE A 122 4.65 -1.76 2.72
C ILE A 122 3.85 -2.58 3.72
N LEU A 123 2.54 -2.67 3.51
CA LEU A 123 1.67 -3.64 4.18
C LEU A 123 1.06 -4.56 3.13
N THR A 124 1.09 -5.87 3.36
CA THR A 124 0.46 -6.86 2.49
C THR A 124 -0.44 -7.78 3.32
N PRO A 125 -1.53 -8.32 2.76
CA PRO A 125 -2.18 -9.48 3.36
C PRO A 125 -1.20 -10.66 3.39
N ILE A 126 -1.40 -11.60 4.32
CA ILE A 126 -0.63 -12.85 4.34
C ILE A 126 -1.01 -13.74 3.15
N ARG A 127 -2.32 -13.82 2.87
CA ARG A 127 -2.86 -14.54 1.72
C ARG A 127 -2.56 -13.76 0.44
N HIS A 128 -2.11 -14.46 -0.60
CA HIS A 128 -1.89 -13.85 -1.90
C HIS A 128 -3.22 -13.35 -2.46
N LEU A 129 -3.31 -12.03 -2.65
CA LEU A 129 -4.51 -11.36 -3.13
C LEU A 129 -4.19 -10.41 -4.26
N HIS A 130 -5.15 -10.21 -5.15
CA HIS A 130 -5.07 -9.28 -6.25
C HIS A 130 -5.97 -8.05 -6.07
N ARG A 131 -7.00 -8.12 -5.24
CA ARG A 131 -8.00 -7.08 -5.06
C ARG A 131 -8.36 -6.99 -3.59
N LEU A 132 -8.72 -5.79 -3.15
CA LEU A 132 -9.30 -5.55 -1.83
C LEU A 132 -10.64 -6.28 -1.70
N SER A 133 -11.43 -6.39 -2.78
CA SER A 133 -12.69 -7.12 -2.79
C SER A 133 -12.56 -8.63 -2.52
N GLU A 134 -11.37 -9.21 -2.68
CA GLU A 134 -11.11 -10.63 -2.41
C GLU A 134 -10.80 -10.95 -0.94
N MET A 135 -10.54 -9.94 -0.10
CA MET A 135 -10.33 -10.14 1.33
C MET A 135 -11.63 -10.59 2.00
N THR A 136 -11.53 -11.42 3.04
CA THR A 136 -12.62 -11.64 4.00
C THR A 136 -12.83 -10.40 4.88
N ASP A 137 -13.96 -10.30 5.57
CA ASP A 137 -14.23 -9.13 6.42
C ASP A 137 -13.21 -8.96 7.56
N LYS A 138 -12.73 -10.08 8.11
CA LYS A 138 -11.67 -10.07 9.13
C LYS A 138 -10.35 -9.56 8.57
N GLU A 139 -9.90 -10.11 7.44
CA GLU A 139 -8.67 -9.66 6.76
C GLU A 139 -8.77 -8.17 6.40
N PHE A 140 -9.91 -7.73 5.88
CA PHE A 140 -10.13 -6.35 5.45
C PHE A 140 -10.09 -5.38 6.63
N SER A 141 -10.70 -5.75 7.76
CA SER A 141 -10.66 -4.95 8.98
C SER A 141 -9.26 -4.85 9.58
N SER A 142 -8.57 -5.98 9.70
CA SER A 142 -7.18 -6.00 10.16
C SER A 142 -6.27 -5.22 9.22
N PHE A 143 -6.49 -5.26 7.90
CA PHE A 143 -5.66 -4.57 6.92
C PHE A 143 -5.58 -3.06 7.18
N TRP A 144 -6.72 -2.41 7.41
CA TRP A 144 -6.74 -0.96 7.69
C TRP A 144 -6.31 -0.63 9.11
N PHE A 145 -6.70 -1.45 10.09
CA PHE A 145 -6.26 -1.30 11.48
C PHE A 145 -4.73 -1.37 11.57
N ASP A 146 -4.13 -2.44 11.04
CA ASP A 146 -2.68 -2.67 11.04
C ASP A 146 -1.93 -1.58 10.28
N ALA A 147 -2.51 -1.02 9.20
CA ALA A 147 -1.92 0.10 8.48
C ALA A 147 -1.80 1.37 9.34
N VAL A 148 -2.86 1.73 10.07
CA VAL A 148 -2.86 2.87 10.99
C VAL A 148 -1.93 2.60 12.16
N THR A 149 -2.02 1.42 12.78
CA THR A 149 -1.14 1.04 13.90
C THR A 149 0.34 1.03 13.49
N LEU A 150 0.65 0.55 12.28
CA LEU A 150 2.02 0.58 11.76
C LEU A 150 2.51 2.02 11.57
N ALA A 151 1.71 2.90 10.96
CA ALA A 151 2.08 4.30 10.78
C ALA A 151 2.31 5.01 12.13
N ASP A 152 1.36 4.87 13.06
CA ASP A 152 1.43 5.48 14.39
C ASP A 152 2.63 4.95 15.20
N ARG A 153 2.91 3.64 15.15
CA ARG A 153 4.04 3.03 15.86
C ARG A 153 5.38 3.54 15.34
N GLU A 154 5.52 3.68 14.02
CA GLU A 154 6.80 3.96 13.38
C GLU A 154 7.09 5.46 13.30
N PHE A 155 6.05 6.31 13.25
CA PHE A 155 6.18 7.75 13.00
C PHE A 155 5.40 8.64 13.98
N GLY A 156 4.69 8.06 14.94
CA GLY A 156 3.90 8.82 15.92
C GLY A 156 2.73 9.54 15.25
N ASP A 157 2.49 10.78 15.65
CA ASP A 157 1.42 11.63 15.10
C ASP A 157 1.82 12.34 13.78
N GLU A 158 3.03 12.07 13.25
CA GLU A 158 3.45 12.63 11.96
C GLU A 158 2.56 12.06 10.85
N ILE A 159 1.97 12.96 10.07
CA ILE A 159 1.03 12.59 9.01
C ILE A 159 1.82 11.95 7.85
N TRP A 160 1.44 10.72 7.49
CA TRP A 160 1.91 10.08 6.26
C TRP A 160 1.48 10.91 5.03
N SER A 161 2.34 11.01 4.02
CA SER A 161 2.06 11.87 2.85
C SER A 161 0.97 11.30 1.96
N SER A 162 0.99 9.99 1.73
CA SER A 162 -0.11 9.28 1.09
C SER A 162 -0.05 7.77 1.36
N MET A 163 -1.19 7.11 1.27
CA MET A 163 -1.33 5.66 1.31
C MET A 163 -1.85 5.16 -0.03
N ILE A 164 -1.14 4.26 -0.70
CA ILE A 164 -1.49 3.81 -2.05
C ILE A 164 -1.70 2.30 -2.10
N VAL A 165 -2.91 1.88 -2.44
CA VAL A 165 -3.22 0.49 -2.78
C VAL A 165 -3.26 0.35 -4.29
N ASN A 166 -2.42 -0.53 -4.82
CA ASN A 166 -2.48 -0.88 -6.23
C ASN A 166 -3.45 -2.06 -6.44
N HIS A 167 -4.65 -1.78 -6.93
CA HIS A 167 -5.75 -2.71 -7.04
C HIS A 167 -5.81 -3.41 -8.42
N GLY A 168 -6.05 -4.71 -8.43
CA GLY A 168 -6.16 -5.50 -9.67
C GLY A 168 -4.84 -5.53 -10.46
N VAL A 169 -4.89 -5.39 -11.78
CA VAL A 169 -3.70 -5.45 -12.64
C VAL A 169 -2.85 -4.17 -12.60
N TYR A 170 -3.28 -3.14 -11.87
CA TYR A 170 -2.66 -1.83 -11.88
C TYR A 170 -1.40 -1.76 -10.97
N ARG A 171 -0.48 -2.72 -11.14
CA ARG A 171 0.73 -2.90 -10.32
C ARG A 171 1.84 -3.64 -11.04
N THR A 172 3.02 -3.61 -10.45
CA THR A 172 4.22 -4.31 -10.93
C THR A 172 4.33 -5.73 -10.39
N HIS A 173 3.94 -5.94 -9.12
CA HIS A 173 4.03 -7.22 -8.42
C HIS A 173 2.66 -7.88 -8.35
N GLU A 174 2.56 -9.21 -8.37
CA GLU A 174 1.27 -9.89 -8.43
C GLU A 174 0.44 -9.76 -7.13
N HIS A 175 1.08 -9.48 -5.99
CA HIS A 175 0.42 -9.33 -4.69
C HIS A 175 -0.14 -7.91 -4.47
N LEU A 176 -1.28 -7.81 -3.79
CA LEU A 176 -1.84 -6.58 -3.25
C LEU A 176 -0.91 -5.95 -2.20
N HIS A 177 -0.47 -4.73 -2.47
CA HIS A 177 0.38 -3.95 -1.56
C HIS A 177 -0.32 -2.64 -1.22
N LEU A 178 -0.37 -2.31 0.06
CA LEU A 178 -0.55 -0.95 0.54
C LEU A 178 0.83 -0.33 0.77
N LYS A 179 1.08 0.81 0.12
CA LYS A 179 2.31 1.58 0.27
C LYS A 179 2.01 2.79 1.15
N ILE A 180 2.70 2.92 2.27
CA ILE A 180 2.57 4.05 3.19
C ILE A 180 3.76 4.97 2.94
N ASN A 181 3.53 6.09 2.25
CA ASN A 181 4.57 7.04 1.89
C ASN A 181 4.80 8.05 3.02
N PHE A 182 6.06 8.41 3.25
CA PHE A 182 6.45 9.42 4.21
C PHE A 182 7.26 10.52 3.52
N ASP A 183 7.22 11.72 4.08
CA ASP A 183 8.18 12.75 3.71
C ASP A 183 9.61 12.28 4.04
N LYS A 184 10.58 12.67 3.22
CA LYS A 184 11.97 12.24 3.40
C LYS A 184 12.55 12.69 4.74
N ARG A 185 12.20 13.88 5.24
CA ARG A 185 12.68 14.39 6.53
C ARG A 185 12.08 13.59 7.68
N VAL A 186 10.79 13.30 7.62
CA VAL A 186 10.08 12.45 8.60
C VAL A 186 10.70 11.05 8.63
N TRP A 187 10.97 10.47 7.46
CA TRP A 187 11.65 9.18 7.34
C TRP A 187 13.03 9.18 7.99
N GLN A 188 13.88 10.16 7.67
CA GLN A 188 15.23 10.26 8.23
C GLN A 188 15.23 10.40 9.75
N LYS A 189 14.31 11.22 10.30
CA LYS A 189 14.12 11.37 11.74
C LYS A 189 13.71 10.05 12.40
N ALA A 190 12.79 9.30 11.81
CA ALA A 190 12.38 7.99 12.33
C ALA A 190 13.52 6.98 12.32
N VAL A 191 14.27 6.88 11.21
CA VAL A 191 15.43 5.97 11.07
C VAL A 191 16.48 6.22 12.15
N GLN A 192 16.75 7.48 12.50
CA GLN A 192 17.71 7.82 13.56
C GLN A 192 17.30 7.24 14.93
N ASN A 193 16.00 7.15 15.18
CA ASN A 193 15.44 6.66 16.44
C ASN A 193 15.16 5.15 16.45
N TRP A 194 15.31 4.46 15.32
CA TRP A 194 15.14 3.01 15.27
C TRP A 194 16.24 2.27 16.03
N SER A 195 15.94 1.03 16.44
CA SER A 195 16.92 0.13 17.01
C SER A 195 18.05 -0.16 16.02
N GLU A 196 19.24 -0.48 16.53
CA GLU A 196 20.38 -0.86 15.69
C GLU A 196 20.05 -2.04 14.78
N GLU A 197 19.34 -3.06 15.28
CA GLU A 197 18.87 -4.20 14.46
C GLU A 197 18.10 -3.75 13.19
N ARG A 198 17.26 -2.72 13.30
CA ARG A 198 16.51 -2.21 12.14
C ARG A 198 17.38 -1.39 11.21
N LYS A 199 18.35 -0.64 11.74
CA LYS A 199 19.33 0.10 10.94
C LYS A 199 20.20 -0.88 10.15
N ASP A 200 20.62 -1.97 10.78
CA ASP A 200 21.39 -3.05 10.16
C ASP A 200 20.60 -3.67 9.00
N LYS A 201 19.32 -3.99 9.17
CA LYS A 201 18.45 -4.49 8.08
C LYS A 201 18.41 -3.54 6.88
N ILE A 202 18.39 -2.22 7.10
CA ILE A 202 18.38 -1.24 6.01
C ILE A 202 19.72 -1.19 5.29
N GLN A 203 20.82 -1.29 6.04
CA GLN A 203 22.16 -1.37 5.47
C GLN A 203 22.36 -2.66 4.68
N GLU A 204 21.96 -3.81 5.22
CA GLU A 204 21.95 -5.10 4.53
C GLU A 204 21.11 -5.04 3.25
N MET A 205 19.92 -4.47 3.31
CA MET A 205 19.07 -4.27 2.13
C MET A 205 19.78 -3.40 1.07
N GLN A 206 20.48 -2.35 1.48
CA GLN A 206 21.23 -1.50 0.56
C GLN A 206 22.36 -2.26 -0.13
N GLN A 207 23.12 -3.08 0.61
CA GLN A 207 24.16 -3.95 0.05
C GLN A 207 23.57 -5.00 -0.90
N LEU A 208 22.45 -5.61 -0.54
CA LEU A 208 21.75 -6.59 -1.38
C LEU A 208 21.33 -5.98 -2.72
N LEU A 209 20.86 -4.73 -2.71
CA LEU A 209 20.42 -4.01 -3.91
C LEU A 209 21.56 -3.61 -4.86
N GLU A 210 22.81 -3.62 -4.40
CA GLU A 210 23.99 -3.44 -5.24
C GLU A 210 24.32 -4.69 -6.05
N GLN A 211 23.82 -5.86 -5.64
CA GLN A 211 23.99 -7.13 -6.35
C GLN A 211 22.99 -7.24 -7.51
N LYS A 212 23.48 -7.03 -8.74
CA LYS A 212 22.65 -6.98 -9.96
C LYS A 212 21.74 -8.20 -10.12
N ASP A 213 22.26 -9.40 -9.92
CA ASP A 213 21.49 -10.64 -10.15
C ASP A 213 20.30 -10.78 -9.19
N ILE A 214 20.49 -10.40 -7.93
CA ILE A 214 19.41 -10.41 -6.93
C ILE A 214 18.36 -9.36 -7.28
N TYR A 215 18.81 -8.16 -7.64
CA TYR A 215 17.90 -7.10 -8.06
C TYR A 215 17.04 -7.54 -9.25
N GLU A 216 17.66 -8.10 -10.30
CA GLU A 216 16.94 -8.50 -11.51
C GLU A 216 15.99 -9.68 -11.25
N LYS A 217 16.39 -10.62 -10.39
CA LYS A 217 15.53 -11.74 -9.96
C LYS A 217 14.28 -11.26 -9.21
N CYS A 218 14.42 -10.26 -8.34
CA CYS A 218 13.32 -9.78 -7.49
C CYS A 218 12.44 -8.71 -8.16
N PHE A 219 13.04 -7.81 -8.94
CA PHE A 219 12.38 -6.61 -9.46
C PHE A 219 12.32 -6.54 -10.98
N GLY A 220 12.85 -7.55 -11.68
CA GLY A 220 13.05 -7.55 -13.12
C GLY A 220 14.28 -6.74 -13.54
N SER A 221 14.69 -6.89 -14.81
CA SER A 221 15.75 -6.05 -15.40
C SER A 221 15.40 -4.58 -15.24
N LYS A 222 16.33 -3.74 -14.76
CA LYS A 222 16.15 -2.28 -14.84
C LYS A 222 15.89 -1.98 -16.32
N LYS A 223 14.68 -1.50 -16.66
CA LYS A 223 14.50 -0.84 -17.95
C LYS A 223 15.48 0.33 -17.91
N THR A 224 16.61 0.21 -18.60
CA THR A 224 17.43 1.37 -18.94
C THR A 224 16.45 2.33 -19.61
N ASN A 225 16.11 3.40 -18.90
CA ASN A 225 15.24 4.41 -19.47
C ASN A 225 15.93 4.81 -20.78
N LYS A 226 15.23 4.79 -21.92
CA LYS A 226 15.82 5.14 -23.24
C LYS A 226 16.48 6.54 -23.27
N TYR A 227 16.34 7.29 -22.18
CA TYR A 227 16.86 8.62 -21.94
C TYR A 227 18.01 8.71 -20.93
N GLY A 228 18.68 7.61 -20.56
CA GLY A 228 19.96 7.65 -19.84
C GLY A 228 19.94 8.18 -18.39
N GLY A 229 18.79 8.59 -17.87
CA GLY A 229 18.64 8.98 -16.47
C GLY A 229 18.73 7.77 -15.54
N LYS A 230 19.80 7.67 -14.75
CA LYS A 230 19.82 6.82 -13.56
C LYS A 230 18.72 7.31 -12.61
N ILE A 231 17.80 6.43 -12.24
CA ILE A 231 16.90 6.62 -11.08
C ILE A 231 17.73 6.35 -9.84
#